data_AF-A0A940VD49-F1
#
_entry.id   AF-A0A940VD49-F1
#
_cell.length_a   1.000
_cell.length_b   1.000
_cell.length_c   1.000
_cell.angle_alpha   90.00
_cell.angle_beta   90.00
_cell.angle_gamma   90.00
#
_symmetry.space_group_name_H-M   'P 1'
#
loop_
_entity.id
_entity.type
_entity.pdbx_description
1 polymer ?
#
loop_
_entity_poly.entity_id
_entity_poly.type
_entity_poly.pdbx_seq_one_letter_code
_entity_poly.pdbx_strand_id
1 'polypeptide(L)'
;MTTLLAQRMLEVLYRDAGVRQPAKDALADWILDTQPRTCPLDPTALVAYLARQHPALLARLKRNVRLQADLARPLAAMDPR
;
A
#
# COMPACT_ATOMS: atom_id res chain seq x y z
N MET A 1 16.91 -4.91 5.35
CA MET A 1 15.75 -4.65 6.24
C MET A 1 14.73 -3.73 5.53
N THR A 2 14.22 -4.13 4.36
CA THR A 2 13.37 -3.27 3.50
C THR A 2 11.93 -3.79 3.34
N THR A 3 11.59 -4.89 4.02
CA THR A 3 10.33 -5.63 3.86
C THR A 3 9.19 -5.19 4.78
N LEU A 4 9.44 -4.23 5.68
CA LEU A 4 8.45 -3.78 6.68
C LEU A 4 7.44 -2.77 6.15
N LEU A 5 7.75 -1.99 5.11
CA LEU A 5 6.89 -0.88 4.71
C LEU A 5 5.53 -1.37 4.18
N ALA A 6 5.54 -2.31 3.24
CA ALA A 6 4.30 -2.83 2.67
C ALA A 6 3.42 -3.49 3.74
N GLN A 7 4.02 -4.23 4.68
CA GLN A 7 3.31 -4.80 5.83
C GLN A 7 2.68 -3.71 6.72
N ARG A 8 3.43 -2.67 7.09
CA ARG A 8 2.90 -1.55 7.89
C ARG A 8 1.79 -0.80 7.17
N MET A 9 1.87 -0.64 5.85
CA MET A 9 0.79 -0.06 5.04
C MET A 9 -0.48 -0.92 5.14
N LEU A 10 -0.35 -2.24 4.97
CA LEU A 10 -1.48 -3.16 5.12
C LEU A 10 -2.07 -3.12 6.53
N GLU A 11 -1.24 -3.13 7.57
CA GLU A 11 -1.72 -3.01 8.95
C GLU A 11 -2.55 -1.74 9.18
N VAL A 12 -2.11 -0.60 8.66
CA VAL A 12 -2.86 0.66 8.74
C VAL A 12 -4.20 0.54 8.01
N LEU A 13 -4.21 0.02 6.78
CA LEU A 13 -5.45 -0.10 5.99
C LEU A 13 -6.44 -1.10 6.59
N TYR A 14 -5.96 -2.23 7.11
CA TYR A 14 -6.82 -3.26 7.67
C TYR A 14 -7.37 -2.90 9.06
N ARG A 15 -6.60 -2.15 9.87
CA ARG A 15 -7.05 -1.64 11.18
C ARG A 15 -7.91 -0.38 11.09
N ASP A 16 -7.88 0.33 9.96
CA ASP A 16 -8.72 1.51 9.75
C ASP A 16 -10.19 1.09 9.56
N ALA A 17 -11.03 1.47 10.52
CA ALA A 17 -12.47 1.21 10.50
C ALA A 17 -13.21 1.96 9.39
N GLY A 18 -12.61 3.04 8.85
CA GLY A 18 -13.12 3.79 7.72
C GLY A 18 -12.80 3.17 6.36
N VAL A 19 -12.03 2.07 6.32
CA VAL A 19 -11.79 1.30 5.10
C VAL A 19 -12.86 0.21 5.00
N ARG A 20 -13.68 0.30 3.96
CA ARG A 20 -14.78 -0.64 3.71
C ARG A 20 -14.25 -2.03 3.38
N GLN A 21 -14.96 -3.07 3.81
CA GLN A 21 -14.59 -4.47 3.59
C GLN A 21 -14.31 -4.80 2.11
N PRO A 22 -15.12 -4.37 1.11
CA PRO A 22 -14.85 -4.70 -0.29
C PRO A 22 -13.52 -4.15 -0.82
N ALA A 23 -13.03 -3.04 -0.27
CA ALA A 23 -11.73 -2.49 -0.65
C ALA A 23 -10.57 -3.28 -0.04
N LYS A 24 -10.79 -3.92 1.12
CA LYS A 24 -9.83 -4.85 1.73
C LYS A 24 -9.78 -6.15 0.93
N ASP A 25 -10.95 -6.67 0.54
CA ASP A 25 -11.08 -7.89 -0.26
C ASP A 25 -10.38 -7.71 -1.62
N ALA A 26 -10.69 -6.63 -2.35
CA ALA A 26 -10.05 -6.32 -3.63
C ALA A 26 -8.52 -6.17 -3.51
N LEU A 27 -8.02 -5.65 -2.38
CA LEU A 27 -6.59 -5.55 -2.11
C LEU A 27 -5.98 -6.93 -1.83
N ALA A 28 -6.67 -7.81 -1.10
CA ALA A 28 -6.24 -9.18 -0.85
C ALA A 28 -6.15 -9.97 -2.17
N ASP A 29 -7.19 -9.88 -3.00
CA ASP A 29 -7.24 -10.55 -4.30
C ASP A 29 -6.09 -10.11 -5.20
N TRP A 30 -5.85 -8.79 -5.30
CA TRP A 30 -4.73 -8.27 -6.08
C TRP A 30 -3.37 -8.78 -5.57
N ILE A 31 -3.16 -8.86 -4.24
CA ILE A 31 -1.91 -9.40 -3.67
C ILE A 31 -1.77 -10.87 -4.07
N LEU A 32 -2.83 -11.67 -3.94
CA LEU A 32 -2.82 -13.10 -4.24
C LEU A 32 -2.59 -13.38 -5.73
N ASP A 33 -3.12 -12.53 -6.61
CA ASP A 33 -3.07 -12.70 -8.06
C ASP A 33 -1.77 -12.20 -8.68
N THR A 34 -1.18 -11.12 -8.15
CA THR A 34 -0.09 -10.40 -8.83
C THR A 34 1.26 -10.48 -8.15
N GLN A 35 1.31 -10.81 -6.86
CA GLN A 35 2.55 -10.74 -6.08
C GLN A 35 3.16 -12.13 -5.89
N PRO A 36 4.48 -12.30 -6.10
CA PRO A 36 5.13 -13.59 -5.92
C PRO A 36 5.07 -14.01 -4.45
N ARG A 37 4.52 -15.21 -4.18
CA ARG A 37 4.41 -15.77 -2.81
C ARG A 37 5.75 -16.05 -2.14
N THR A 38 6.81 -16.14 -2.94
CA THR A 38 8.18 -16.40 -2.48
C THR A 38 8.92 -15.12 -2.11
N CYS A 39 8.33 -13.94 -2.37
CA CYS A 39 8.96 -12.66 -2.16
C CYS A 39 8.11 -11.76 -1.25
N PRO A 40 8.75 -10.87 -0.48
CA PRO A 40 8.05 -9.84 0.26
C PRO A 40 7.30 -8.90 -0.70
N LEU A 41 6.14 -8.42 -0.24
CA LEU A 41 5.32 -7.48 -1.00
C LEU A 41 6.11 -6.21 -1.33
N ASP A 42 6.16 -5.85 -2.62
CA ASP A 42 6.84 -4.65 -3.08
C ASP A 42 6.02 -3.40 -2.70
N PRO A 43 6.55 -2.49 -1.86
CA PRO A 43 5.84 -1.27 -1.48
C PRO A 43 5.58 -0.34 -2.68
N THR A 44 6.44 -0.31 -3.71
CA THR A 44 6.23 0.49 -4.91
C THR A 44 5.07 -0.05 -5.72
N ALA A 45 4.99 -1.38 -5.91
CA ALA A 45 3.86 -2.02 -6.58
C ALA A 45 2.55 -1.78 -5.82
N LEU A 46 2.58 -1.86 -4.49
CA LEU A 46 1.42 -1.57 -3.64
C LEU A 46 0.96 -0.11 -3.77
N VAL A 47 1.88 0.86 -3.70
CA VAL A 47 1.51 2.28 -3.87
C VAL A 47 0.96 2.54 -5.27
N ALA A 48 1.54 1.92 -6.31
CA ALA A 48 1.05 2.05 -7.68
C ALA A 48 -0.36 1.48 -7.87
N TYR A 49 -0.62 0.30 -7.30
CA TYR A 49 -1.95 -0.29 -7.29
C TYR A 49 -2.97 0.61 -6.59
N LEU A 50 -2.64 1.08 -5.38
CA LEU A 50 -3.52 1.96 -4.61
C LEU A 50 -3.77 3.29 -5.31
N ALA A 51 -2.77 3.89 -5.96
CA ALA A 51 -2.95 5.12 -6.72
C ALA A 51 -3.96 4.95 -7.87
N ARG A 52 -3.93 3.80 -8.55
CA ARG A 52 -4.77 3.52 -9.71
C ARG A 52 -6.19 3.07 -9.33
N GLN A 53 -6.31 2.14 -8.39
CA GLN A 53 -7.59 1.48 -8.08
C GLN A 53 -8.27 2.05 -6.84
N HIS A 54 -7.51 2.57 -5.88
CA HIS A 54 -8.03 3.01 -4.58
C HIS A 54 -7.37 4.30 -4.07
N PRO A 55 -7.48 5.43 -4.81
CA PRO A 55 -6.77 6.67 -4.47
C PRO A 55 -7.13 7.20 -3.07
N ALA A 56 -8.35 6.92 -2.58
CA ALA A 56 -8.77 7.25 -1.23
C ALA A 56 -7.97 6.50 -0.14
N LEU A 57 -7.60 5.23 -0.38
CA LEU A 57 -6.75 4.45 0.53
C LEU A 57 -5.33 4.99 0.53
N LEU A 58 -4.80 5.35 -0.65
CA LEU A 58 -3.50 5.99 -0.73
C LEU A 58 -3.47 7.34 0.01
N ALA A 59 -4.53 8.15 -0.09
CA ALA A 59 -4.64 9.41 0.64
C ALA A 59 -4.64 9.20 2.17
N ARG A 60 -5.27 8.13 2.66
CA ARG A 60 -5.22 7.76 4.08
C ARG A 60 -3.81 7.40 4.54
N LEU A 61 -3.10 6.59 3.75
CA LEU A 61 -1.71 6.24 4.03
C LEU A 61 -0.80 7.48 4.07
N LYS A 62 -0.96 8.42 3.13
CA LYS A 62 -0.22 9.70 3.10
C LYS A 62 -0.47 10.60 4.31
N ARG A 63 -1.62 10.45 4.99
CA ARG A 63 -1.95 11.19 6.22
C ARG A 63 -1.44 10.51 7.49
N ASN A 64 -1.00 9.25 7.40
CA ASN A 64 -0.46 8.55 8.55
C ASN A 64 0.99 9.02 8.79
N VAL A 65 1.19 9.79 9.86
CA VAL A 65 2.49 10.38 10.23
C VAL A 65 3.59 9.32 10.39
N ARG A 66 3.25 8.11 10.84
CA ARG A 66 4.22 7.01 11.02
C ARG A 66 4.71 6.42 9.71
N LEU A 67 3.97 6.63 8.61
CA LEU A 67 4.29 6.10 7.28
C LEU A 67 4.77 7.16 6.31
N GLN A 68 4.56 8.45 6.61
CA GLN A 68 4.88 9.55 5.68
C GLN A 68 6.33 9.52 5.18
N ALA A 69 7.29 9.38 6.10
CA ALA A 69 8.71 9.35 5.75
C ALA A 69 9.06 8.15 4.87
N ASP A 70 8.54 6.96 5.20
CA ASP A 70 8.80 5.74 4.45
C ASP A 70 8.08 5.72 3.08
N LEU A 71 6.91 6.34 2.97
CA LEU A 71 6.13 6.44 1.72
C LEU A 71 6.74 7.40 0.70
N ALA A 72 7.61 8.32 1.13
CA ALA A 72 8.23 9.30 0.23
C ALA A 72 9.01 8.61 -0.91
N ARG A 73 9.70 7.51 -0.62
CA ARG A 73 10.53 6.79 -1.60
C ARG A 73 9.71 6.04 -2.66
N PRO A 74 8.72 5.20 -2.32
CA PRO A 74 7.81 4.61 -3.30
C PRO A 74 7.05 5.66 -4.12
N LEU A 75 6.63 6.76 -3.50
CA LEU A 75 5.93 7.84 -4.19
C LEU A 75 6.83 8.56 -5.19
N ALA A 76 8.07 8.84 -4.84
CA ALA A 76 9.05 9.43 -5.76
C ALA A 76 9.39 8.49 -6.93
N ALA A 77 9.45 7.18 -6.68
CA ALA A 77 9.67 6.18 -7.74
C ALA A 77 8.54 6.12 -8.77
N MET A 78 7.34 6.59 -8.43
CA MET A 78 6.18 6.67 -9.33
C MET A 78 6.10 7.97 -10.13
N ASP A 79 6.79 9.03 -9.70
CA ASP A 79 6.86 10.33 -10.40
C ASP A 79 8.32 10.57 -10.83
N PRO A 80 8.81 9.91 -11.90
CA PRO A 80 10.12 10.19 -12.45
C PRO A 80 10.05 11.52 -13.21
N ARG A 81 10.22 12.62 -12.48
CA ARG A 81 10.55 13.91 -13.07
C ARG A 81 12.05 14.08 -13.17
#